data_AF-A0A0F4KRB2-F1
#
_entry.id   AF-A0A0F4KRB2-F1
#
_cell.length_a   1.000
_cell.length_b   1.000
_cell.length_c   1.000
_cell.angle_alpha   90.00
_cell.angle_beta   90.00
_cell.angle_gamma   90.00
#
_symmetry.space_group_name_H-M   'P 1'
#
loop_
_entity.id
_entity.type
_entity.pdbx_description
1 polymer ?
#
loop_
_entity_poly.entity_id
_entity_poly.type
_entity_poly.pdbx_seq_one_letter_code
_entity_poly.pdbx_strand_id
1 'polypeptide(L)'
;MDLLNYEQKLQKYQLIFVTIPKFNYLLQQMQQVINAYRQQLLPNFILSKLEVTAGDFADLMTNSDFLPTMTLPAKSQFLQNFAKFLDDFRDFIQKDLGIWTLLNAPMMQRWTTLFPHLKYLELMAGNGILAHSLQQRGQRVWATDNLSWATSSATGNKPWTTIEKSDALSALFAYYRYVDVVLLSWSPDRDPIDYQILTTIRQLTPRPQFWIIGEYQGATNSLEFWQEARLIYDSRLAQINRLFPSFDLIKDHLFKIG
;
A
#
# COMPACT_ATOMS: atom_id res chain seq x y z
N MET A 1 29.57 -6.28 2.03
CA MET A 1 28.42 -7.22 2.00
C MET A 1 27.60 -6.94 3.24
N ASP A 2 26.56 -6.11 3.12
CA ASP A 2 25.75 -5.74 4.28
C ASP A 2 24.62 -6.75 4.44
N LEU A 3 24.89 -7.81 5.21
CA LEU A 3 24.07 -9.01 5.42
C LEU A 3 22.91 -8.81 6.41
N LEU A 4 22.66 -7.59 6.87
CA LEU A 4 21.53 -7.32 7.78
C LEU A 4 20.22 -7.29 7.00
N ASN A 5 19.22 -8.03 7.48
CA ASN A 5 17.86 -7.90 6.99
C ASN A 5 17.29 -6.52 7.40
N TYR A 6 16.21 -6.08 6.74
CA TYR A 6 15.69 -4.72 6.86
C TYR A 6 15.40 -4.29 8.31
N GLU A 7 14.80 -5.18 9.11
CA GLU A 7 14.46 -4.91 10.52
C GLU A 7 15.68 -4.76 11.43
N GLN A 8 16.76 -5.51 11.18
CA GLN A 8 18.02 -5.30 11.90
C GLN A 8 18.63 -3.93 11.60
N LYS A 9 18.54 -3.47 10.34
CA LYS A 9 18.96 -2.11 9.96
C LYS A 9 18.09 -1.06 10.64
N LEU A 10 16.77 -1.27 10.71
CA LEU A 10 15.85 -0.40 11.43
C LEU A 10 16.26 -0.23 12.90
N GLN A 11 16.51 -1.32 13.62
CA GLN A 11 16.95 -1.29 15.02
C GLN A 11 18.27 -0.51 15.19
N LYS A 12 19.24 -0.70 14.28
CA LYS A 12 20.50 0.04 14.30
C LYS A 12 20.27 1.55 14.10
N TYR A 13 19.44 1.94 13.14
CA TYR A 13 19.14 3.36 12.92
C TYR A 13 18.37 3.97 14.11
N GLN A 14 17.47 3.22 14.75
CA GLN A 14 16.77 3.68 15.95
C GLN A 14 17.75 4.01 17.10
N LEU A 15 18.79 3.20 17.29
CA LEU A 15 19.83 3.48 18.29
C LEU A 15 20.63 4.75 17.95
N ILE A 16 20.94 4.97 16.66
CA ILE A 16 21.72 6.13 16.22
C ILE A 16 20.91 7.43 16.31
N PHE A 17 19.64 7.39 15.92
CA PHE A 17 18.78 8.56 15.87
C PHE A 17 17.95 8.77 17.14
N VAL A 18 18.21 8.03 18.23
CA VAL A 18 17.41 8.09 19.47
C VAL A 18 17.29 9.50 20.05
N THR A 19 18.33 10.33 19.90
CA THR A 19 18.37 11.72 20.37
C THR A 19 17.93 12.76 19.33
N ILE A 20 17.61 12.33 18.09
CA ILE A 20 17.16 13.21 17.01
C ILE A 20 15.64 13.04 16.84
N PRO A 21 14.80 13.92 17.42
CA PRO A 21 13.37 13.64 17.60
C PRO A 21 12.63 13.29 16.31
N LYS A 22 12.91 14.01 15.21
CA LYS A 22 12.28 13.75 13.91
C LYS A 22 12.54 12.32 13.42
N PHE A 23 13.79 11.91 13.35
CA PHE A 23 14.15 10.59 12.83
C PHE A 23 13.82 9.46 13.79
N ASN A 24 13.94 9.68 15.11
CA ASN A 24 13.43 8.73 16.10
C ASN A 24 11.92 8.47 15.87
N TYR A 25 11.13 9.52 15.71
CA TYR A 25 9.70 9.41 15.47
C TYR A 25 9.37 8.69 14.15
N LEU A 26 10.07 8.99 13.05
CA LEU A 26 9.88 8.28 11.77
C LEU A 26 10.20 6.79 11.88
N LEU A 27 11.33 6.44 12.51
CA LEU A 27 11.75 5.05 12.68
C LEU A 27 10.84 4.27 13.65
N GLN A 28 10.26 4.94 14.64
CA GLN A 28 9.22 4.36 15.49
C GLN A 28 7.93 4.08 14.71
N GLN A 29 7.49 5.02 13.85
CA GLN A 29 6.33 4.78 12.98
C GLN A 29 6.56 3.59 12.05
N MET A 30 7.74 3.49 11.40
CA MET A 30 8.08 2.35 10.55
C MET A 30 7.96 1.03 11.32
N GLN A 31 8.52 0.95 12.53
CA GLN A 31 8.40 -0.25 13.37
C GLN A 31 6.95 -0.56 13.73
N GLN A 32 6.14 0.46 14.03
CA GLN A 32 4.72 0.27 14.35
C GLN A 32 3.93 -0.25 13.15
N VAL A 33 4.20 0.23 11.93
CA VAL A 33 3.61 -0.30 10.70
C VAL A 33 3.97 -1.78 10.50
N ILE A 34 5.26 -2.12 10.63
CA ILE A 34 5.74 -3.52 10.52
C ILE A 34 5.04 -4.41 11.54
N ASN A 35 4.99 -3.98 12.81
CA ASN A 35 4.38 -4.75 13.89
C ASN A 35 2.89 -4.94 13.67
N ALA A 36 2.16 -3.89 13.25
CA ALA A 36 0.74 -3.98 12.95
C ALA A 36 0.49 -5.00 11.83
N TYR A 37 1.20 -4.89 10.71
CA TYR A 37 1.03 -5.80 9.57
C TYR A 37 1.42 -7.25 9.89
N ARG A 38 2.48 -7.48 10.67
CA ARG A 38 2.84 -8.83 11.15
C ARG A 38 1.76 -9.45 12.04
N GLN A 39 0.96 -8.63 12.73
CA GLN A 39 -0.17 -9.04 13.54
C GLN A 39 -1.51 -9.03 12.78
N GLN A 40 -1.48 -8.81 11.46
CA GLN A 40 -2.68 -8.68 10.62
C GLN A 40 -3.62 -7.54 11.07
N LEU A 41 -3.03 -6.46 11.59
CA LEU A 41 -3.71 -5.24 12.00
C LEU A 41 -3.26 -4.08 11.10
N LEU A 42 -4.10 -3.04 10.99
CA LEU A 42 -3.70 -1.80 10.33
C LEU A 42 -3.04 -0.83 11.32
N PRO A 43 -2.04 -0.03 10.90
CA PRO A 43 -1.56 1.09 11.70
C PRO A 43 -2.69 2.08 11.96
N ASN A 44 -2.79 2.57 13.21
CA ASN A 44 -3.84 3.52 13.61
C ASN A 44 -3.45 5.00 13.37
N PHE A 45 -2.56 5.23 12.41
CA PHE A 45 -2.06 6.55 12.03
C PHE A 45 -1.73 6.55 10.53
N ILE A 46 -1.58 7.73 9.96
CA ILE A 46 -1.09 7.91 8.58
C ILE A 46 0.44 8.04 8.67
N LEU A 47 1.15 7.14 7.99
CA LEU A 47 2.61 7.14 7.97
C LEU A 47 3.12 8.47 7.41
N SER A 48 4.03 9.09 8.16
CA SER A 48 4.68 10.34 7.77
C SER A 48 5.65 10.14 6.60
N LYS A 49 5.97 11.23 5.88
CA LYS A 49 6.95 11.21 4.79
C LYS A 49 8.31 10.72 5.28
N LEU A 50 8.77 9.61 4.69
CA LEU A 50 10.04 8.97 4.97
C LEU A 50 11.10 9.61 4.06
N GLU A 51 11.60 10.78 4.46
CA GLU A 51 12.65 11.45 3.70
C GLU A 51 13.68 12.11 4.61
N VAL A 52 14.90 12.21 4.08
CA VAL A 52 15.92 13.12 4.59
C VAL A 52 15.93 14.33 3.66
N THR A 53 15.39 15.45 4.12
CA THR A 53 15.38 16.69 3.33
C THR A 53 16.78 17.31 3.26
N ALA A 54 16.99 18.25 2.33
CA ALA A 54 18.23 19.03 2.27
C ALA A 54 18.50 19.81 3.58
N GLY A 55 17.45 20.29 4.23
CA GLY A 55 17.54 20.94 5.55
C GLY A 55 18.00 19.97 6.62
N ASP A 56 17.38 18.78 6.71
CA ASP A 56 17.81 17.75 7.67
C ASP A 56 19.27 17.35 7.45
N PHE A 57 19.69 17.26 6.20
CA PHE A 57 21.07 16.93 5.85
C PHE A 57 22.03 18.01 6.37
N ALA A 58 21.74 19.29 6.13
CA ALA A 58 22.55 20.41 6.62
C ALA A 58 22.61 20.44 8.16
N ASP A 59 21.46 20.27 8.82
CA ASP A 59 21.37 20.27 10.28
C ASP A 59 22.18 19.13 10.90
N LEU A 60 22.06 17.91 10.35
CA LEU A 60 22.82 16.75 10.84
C LEU A 60 24.33 16.85 10.54
N MET A 61 24.71 17.44 9.41
CA MET A 61 26.12 17.62 9.05
C MET A 61 26.83 18.65 9.93
N THR A 62 26.10 19.66 10.42
CA THR A 62 26.63 20.73 11.28
C THR A 62 26.53 20.39 12.77
N ASN A 63 25.72 19.40 13.15
CA ASN A 63 25.62 18.93 14.53
C ASN A 63 26.89 18.17 14.97
N SER A 64 27.62 18.73 15.95
CA SER A 64 28.83 18.14 16.50
C SER A 64 28.61 16.83 17.25
N ASP A 65 27.44 16.68 17.87
CA ASP A 65 27.08 15.53 18.70
C ASP A 65 26.54 14.36 17.86
N PHE A 66 26.11 14.63 16.63
CA PHE A 66 25.69 13.59 15.69
C PHE A 66 26.90 12.88 15.10
N LEU A 67 27.08 11.60 15.46
CA LEU A 67 28.19 10.75 15.00
C LEU A 67 29.57 11.43 15.17
N PRO A 68 29.95 11.80 16.42
CA PRO A 68 31.06 12.73 16.69
C PRO A 68 32.43 12.18 16.27
N THR A 69 32.56 10.85 16.16
CA THR A 69 33.80 10.17 15.76
C THR A 69 33.95 10.02 14.25
N MET A 70 32.93 10.39 13.45
CA MET A 70 32.95 10.26 12.00
C MET A 70 33.46 11.53 11.31
N THR A 71 34.25 11.35 10.25
CA THR A 71 34.65 12.44 9.35
C THR A 71 33.45 12.96 8.56
N LEU A 72 33.53 14.18 8.02
CA LEU A 72 32.46 14.76 7.19
C LEU A 72 32.09 13.86 5.98
N PRO A 73 33.04 13.30 5.21
CA PRO A 73 32.69 12.37 4.14
C PRO A 73 31.98 11.10 4.65
N ALA A 74 32.39 10.56 5.80
CA ALA A 74 31.75 9.39 6.39
C ALA A 74 30.31 9.70 6.87
N LYS A 75 30.09 10.87 7.47
CA LYS A 75 28.74 11.34 7.83
C LYS A 75 27.85 11.50 6.60
N SER A 76 28.37 12.13 5.54
CA SER A 76 27.64 12.29 4.27
C SER A 76 27.21 10.93 3.70
N GLN A 77 28.14 9.97 3.62
CA GLN A 77 27.83 8.63 3.14
C GLN A 77 26.81 7.92 4.03
N PHE A 78 26.92 8.06 5.35
CA PHE A 78 25.96 7.51 6.30
C PHE A 78 24.54 8.06 6.04
N LEU A 79 24.40 9.37 5.86
CA LEU A 79 23.11 10.01 5.59
C LEU A 79 22.52 9.58 4.25
N GLN A 80 23.34 9.40 3.22
CA GLN A 80 22.89 8.84 1.93
C GLN A 80 22.38 7.41 2.08
N ASN A 81 23.10 6.57 2.83
CA ASN A 81 22.67 5.20 3.10
C ASN A 81 21.39 5.15 3.94
N PHE A 82 21.23 6.11 4.87
CA PHE A 82 20.02 6.24 5.67
C PHE A 82 18.82 6.69 4.82
N ALA A 83 19.00 7.69 3.94
CA ALA A 83 17.96 8.09 2.99
C ALA A 83 17.51 6.91 2.12
N LYS A 84 18.47 6.18 1.55
CA LYS A 84 18.17 4.96 0.76
C LYS A 84 17.43 3.90 1.57
N PHE A 85 17.76 3.73 2.85
CA PHE A 85 17.06 2.79 3.73
C PHE A 85 15.58 3.18 3.96
N LEU A 86 15.30 4.48 4.06
CA LEU A 86 13.93 4.99 4.15
C LEU A 86 13.17 4.73 2.84
N ASP A 87 13.80 4.98 1.69
CA ASP A 87 13.22 4.71 0.36
C ASP A 87 12.89 3.21 0.17
N ASP A 88 13.72 2.31 0.73
CA ASP A 88 13.55 0.86 0.64
C ASP A 88 12.39 0.31 1.50
N PHE A 89 11.68 1.15 2.25
CA PHE A 89 10.60 0.71 3.14
C PHE A 89 9.44 0.07 2.38
N ARG A 90 8.97 0.67 1.28
CA ARG A 90 7.87 0.10 0.49
C ARG A 90 8.26 -1.26 -0.06
N ASP A 91 9.46 -1.35 -0.61
CA ASP A 91 10.02 -2.58 -1.17
C ASP A 91 10.05 -3.72 -0.14
N PHE A 92 10.46 -3.42 1.08
CA PHE A 92 10.41 -4.38 2.19
C PHE A 92 8.97 -4.83 2.49
N ILE A 93 8.04 -3.89 2.66
CA ILE A 93 6.62 -4.22 2.93
C ILE A 93 6.02 -5.10 1.82
N GLN A 94 6.33 -4.81 0.56
CA GLN A 94 5.83 -5.57 -0.59
C GLN A 94 6.45 -6.95 -0.69
N LYS A 95 7.78 -7.05 -0.62
CA LYS A 95 8.51 -8.30 -0.89
C LYS A 95 8.49 -9.25 0.31
N ASP A 96 8.66 -8.72 1.51
CA ASP A 96 8.75 -9.53 2.74
C ASP A 96 7.38 -9.79 3.38
N LEU A 97 6.43 -8.86 3.26
CA LEU A 97 5.08 -9.02 3.84
C LEU A 97 3.98 -9.29 2.80
N GLY A 98 4.26 -9.14 1.50
CA GLY A 98 3.27 -9.36 0.44
C GLY A 98 2.14 -8.33 0.46
N ILE A 99 2.42 -7.11 0.92
CA ILE A 99 1.43 -6.03 1.05
C ILE A 99 1.75 -4.95 0.04
N TRP A 100 0.93 -4.87 -1.01
CA TRP A 100 1.11 -3.94 -2.12
C TRP A 100 0.43 -2.60 -1.88
N THR A 101 -0.78 -2.64 -1.33
CA THR A 101 -1.55 -1.46 -0.95
C THR A 101 -1.40 -1.17 0.54
N LEU A 102 -0.79 -0.03 0.88
CA LEU A 102 -0.59 0.35 2.27
C LEU A 102 -1.85 1.05 2.81
N LEU A 103 -2.59 0.33 3.65
CA LEU A 103 -3.81 0.81 4.29
C LEU A 103 -3.54 1.25 5.74
N ASN A 104 -4.35 2.18 6.24
CA ASN A 104 -4.36 2.56 7.65
C ASN A 104 -5.78 2.58 8.22
N ALA A 105 -5.90 2.43 9.54
CA ALA A 105 -7.20 2.35 10.20
C ALA A 105 -8.06 3.61 10.03
N PRO A 106 -7.54 4.85 10.12
CA PRO A 106 -8.30 6.07 9.83
C PRO A 106 -8.94 6.06 8.44
N MET A 107 -8.19 5.67 7.41
CA MET A 107 -8.68 5.59 6.03
C MET A 107 -9.84 4.60 5.90
N MET A 108 -9.68 3.38 6.45
CA MET A 108 -10.71 2.34 6.36
C MET A 108 -11.95 2.67 7.21
N GLN A 109 -11.77 3.37 8.33
CA GLN A 109 -12.89 3.91 9.10
C GLN A 109 -13.66 4.96 8.30
N ARG A 110 -12.95 5.88 7.64
CA ARG A 110 -13.58 6.91 6.79
C ARG A 110 -14.30 6.27 5.61
N TRP A 111 -13.70 5.26 4.98
CA TRP A 111 -14.31 4.52 3.88
C TRP A 111 -15.66 3.93 4.29
N THR A 112 -15.69 3.12 5.34
CA THR A 112 -16.91 2.41 5.75
C THR A 112 -17.98 3.33 6.33
N THR A 113 -17.59 4.50 6.85
CA THR A 113 -18.53 5.55 7.26
C THR A 113 -19.22 6.22 6.07
N LEU A 114 -18.48 6.48 4.98
CA LEU A 114 -19.01 7.16 3.79
C LEU A 114 -19.76 6.21 2.85
N PHE A 115 -19.46 4.92 2.93
CA PHE A 115 -20.03 3.87 2.11
C PHE A 115 -20.48 2.67 2.98
N PRO A 116 -21.49 2.86 3.84
CA PRO A 116 -21.98 1.79 4.69
C PRO A 116 -22.74 0.73 3.87
N HIS A 117 -22.63 -0.54 4.28
CA HIS A 117 -23.41 -1.67 3.76
C HIS A 117 -23.22 -2.03 2.28
N LEU A 118 -22.14 -1.56 1.64
CA LEU A 118 -21.81 -2.00 0.29
C LEU A 118 -21.30 -3.45 0.30
N LYS A 119 -21.65 -4.17 -0.75
CA LYS A 119 -21.16 -5.50 -1.05
C LYS A 119 -20.04 -5.39 -2.07
N TYR A 120 -18.87 -5.93 -1.74
CA TYR A 120 -17.67 -5.81 -2.55
C TYR A 120 -17.20 -7.16 -3.08
N LEU A 121 -16.71 -7.17 -4.32
CA LEU A 121 -15.83 -8.21 -4.84
C LEU A 121 -14.43 -7.62 -4.96
N GLU A 122 -13.46 -8.12 -4.22
CA GLU A 122 -12.05 -7.81 -4.44
C GLU A 122 -11.43 -8.84 -5.39
N LEU A 123 -11.03 -8.38 -6.57
CA LEU A 123 -10.27 -9.15 -7.55
C LEU A 123 -8.77 -8.98 -7.26
N MET A 124 -8.00 -10.04 -7.50
CA MET A 124 -6.54 -10.03 -7.33
C MET A 124 -6.13 -9.58 -5.91
N ALA A 125 -6.82 -10.13 -4.91
CA ALA A 125 -6.74 -9.67 -3.54
C ALA A 125 -5.36 -9.88 -2.87
N GLY A 126 -4.49 -10.71 -3.44
CA GLY A 126 -3.20 -11.08 -2.85
C GLY A 126 -3.36 -11.66 -1.45
N ASN A 127 -2.86 -10.94 -0.44
CA ASN A 127 -3.03 -11.31 0.98
C ASN A 127 -4.39 -10.89 1.58
N GLY A 128 -5.26 -10.22 0.82
CA GLY A 128 -6.62 -9.85 1.24
C GLY A 128 -6.70 -8.77 2.30
N ILE A 129 -5.71 -7.88 2.38
CA ILE A 129 -5.66 -6.84 3.41
C ILE A 129 -6.85 -5.87 3.32
N LEU A 130 -7.28 -5.50 2.11
CA LEU A 130 -8.41 -4.61 1.88
C LEU A 130 -9.73 -5.29 2.25
N ALA A 131 -9.99 -6.49 1.73
CA ALA A 131 -11.15 -7.30 2.13
C ALA A 131 -11.22 -7.53 3.63
N HIS A 132 -10.13 -7.98 4.25
CA HIS A 132 -10.05 -8.17 5.70
C HIS A 132 -10.45 -6.89 6.44
N SER A 133 -9.89 -5.76 6.04
CA SER A 133 -10.12 -4.46 6.68
C SER A 133 -11.56 -3.96 6.55
N LEU A 134 -12.21 -4.23 5.42
CA LEU A 134 -13.62 -3.93 5.19
C LEU A 134 -14.54 -4.88 5.98
N GLN A 135 -14.23 -6.18 6.01
CA GLN A 135 -14.97 -7.20 6.76
C GLN A 135 -14.96 -6.94 8.27
N GLN A 136 -13.80 -6.59 8.84
CA GLN A 136 -13.67 -6.19 10.26
C GLN A 136 -14.54 -4.98 10.62
N ARG A 137 -14.97 -4.20 9.62
CA ARG A 137 -15.83 -3.02 9.75
C ARG A 137 -17.27 -3.28 9.28
N GLY A 138 -17.69 -4.54 9.24
CA GLY A 138 -19.06 -4.96 8.97
C GLY A 138 -19.49 -4.89 7.51
N GLN A 139 -18.57 -4.68 6.57
CA GLN A 139 -18.87 -4.75 5.14
C GLN A 139 -18.86 -6.20 4.66
N ARG A 140 -19.64 -6.50 3.61
CA ARG A 140 -19.63 -7.82 2.98
C ARG A 140 -18.64 -7.81 1.83
N VAL A 141 -17.59 -8.62 1.91
CA VAL A 141 -16.56 -8.69 0.87
C VAL A 141 -16.28 -10.14 0.50
N TRP A 142 -16.27 -10.43 -0.80
CA TRP A 142 -15.68 -11.64 -1.37
C TRP A 142 -14.32 -11.29 -1.93
N ALA A 143 -13.28 -12.00 -1.50
CA ALA A 143 -11.91 -11.79 -1.95
C ALA A 143 -11.47 -12.96 -2.81
N THR A 144 -10.97 -12.67 -4.00
CA THR A 144 -10.55 -13.68 -4.98
C THR A 144 -9.15 -13.38 -5.48
N ASP A 145 -8.36 -14.43 -5.68
CA ASP A 145 -7.03 -14.34 -6.27
C ASP A 145 -6.66 -15.67 -6.93
N ASN A 146 -5.82 -15.66 -7.97
CA ASN A 146 -5.37 -16.90 -8.60
C ASN A 146 -4.23 -17.59 -7.80
N LEU A 147 -3.66 -16.88 -6.83
CA LEU A 147 -2.56 -17.25 -5.95
C LEU A 147 -1.27 -17.61 -6.69
N SER A 148 -1.09 -17.09 -7.91
CA SER A 148 0.09 -17.36 -8.75
C SER A 148 1.39 -16.89 -8.10
N TRP A 149 1.35 -15.85 -7.25
CA TRP A 149 2.53 -15.30 -6.57
C TRP A 149 2.87 -15.97 -5.23
N ALA A 150 2.01 -16.86 -4.73
CA ALA A 150 2.19 -17.51 -3.42
C ALA A 150 3.36 -18.50 -3.38
N THR A 151 3.79 -18.99 -4.55
CA THR A 151 4.91 -19.93 -4.70
C THR A 151 6.27 -19.25 -4.77
N SER A 152 6.31 -17.96 -5.11
CA SER A 152 7.54 -17.20 -5.37
C SER A 152 7.69 -15.94 -4.51
N SER A 153 6.68 -15.58 -3.72
CA SER A 153 6.68 -14.39 -2.87
C SER A 153 5.83 -14.57 -1.60
N ALA A 154 5.86 -13.59 -0.70
CA ALA A 154 4.96 -13.51 0.45
C ALA A 154 3.49 -13.23 0.06
N THR A 155 3.21 -12.80 -1.16
CA THR A 155 1.87 -12.45 -1.66
C THR A 155 1.02 -13.70 -1.89
N GLY A 156 -0.13 -13.80 -1.23
CA GLY A 156 -1.02 -14.96 -1.29
C GLY A 156 -0.56 -16.15 -0.43
N ASN A 157 0.57 -16.03 0.28
CA ASN A 157 1.12 -17.10 1.12
C ASN A 157 0.53 -17.06 2.54
N LYS A 158 0.30 -15.86 3.08
CA LYS A 158 -0.24 -15.64 4.43
C LYS A 158 -1.44 -14.68 4.39
N PRO A 159 -2.59 -15.14 3.88
CA PRO A 159 -3.74 -14.27 3.73
C PRO A 159 -4.32 -13.85 5.10
N TRP A 160 -4.84 -12.63 5.15
CA TRP A 160 -5.47 -12.05 6.35
C TRP A 160 -6.95 -12.41 6.46
N THR A 161 -7.55 -12.89 5.37
CA THR A 161 -8.93 -13.36 5.31
C THR A 161 -9.04 -14.54 4.36
N THR A 162 -10.20 -15.17 4.27
CA THR A 162 -10.46 -16.22 3.28
C THR A 162 -10.37 -15.65 1.88
N ILE A 163 -9.48 -16.24 1.06
CA ILE A 163 -9.33 -15.93 -0.37
C ILE A 163 -9.86 -17.12 -1.16
N GLU A 164 -10.85 -16.89 -2.01
CA GLU A 164 -11.30 -17.88 -2.98
C GLU A 164 -10.29 -17.94 -4.13
N LYS A 165 -9.76 -19.14 -4.42
CA LYS A 165 -8.83 -19.32 -5.53
C LYS A 165 -9.60 -19.29 -6.85
N SER A 166 -9.51 -18.18 -7.57
CA SER A 166 -10.19 -17.96 -8.85
C SER A 166 -9.43 -16.90 -9.66
N ASP A 167 -9.39 -17.05 -10.98
CA ASP A 167 -8.89 -15.97 -11.84
C ASP A 167 -9.89 -14.80 -11.85
N ALA A 168 -9.39 -13.60 -12.17
CA ALA A 168 -10.15 -12.38 -12.01
C ALA A 168 -11.43 -12.32 -12.88
N LEU A 169 -11.40 -12.87 -14.10
CA LEU A 169 -12.56 -12.84 -14.99
C LEU A 169 -13.61 -13.87 -14.56
N SER A 170 -13.20 -15.09 -14.21
CA SER A 170 -14.10 -16.11 -13.66
C SER A 170 -14.79 -15.63 -12.39
N ALA A 171 -14.03 -15.04 -11.46
CA ALA A 171 -14.56 -14.43 -10.24
C ALA A 171 -15.56 -13.31 -10.55
N LEU A 172 -15.21 -12.40 -11.48
CA LEU A 172 -16.10 -11.33 -11.89
C LEU A 172 -17.44 -11.87 -12.40
N PHE A 173 -17.44 -12.87 -13.29
CA PHE A 173 -18.67 -13.47 -13.82
C PHE A 173 -19.49 -14.20 -12.75
N ALA A 174 -18.84 -14.83 -11.77
CA ALA A 174 -19.52 -15.49 -10.67
C ALA A 174 -20.23 -14.49 -9.73
N TYR A 175 -19.63 -13.32 -9.51
CA TYR A 175 -20.04 -12.42 -8.42
C TYR A 175 -20.71 -11.11 -8.83
N TYR A 176 -20.56 -10.63 -10.08
CA TYR A 176 -20.98 -9.26 -10.45
C TYR A 176 -22.45 -8.93 -10.16
N ARG A 177 -23.35 -9.92 -10.16
CA ARG A 177 -24.79 -9.74 -9.86
C ARG A 177 -25.10 -9.62 -8.37
N TYR A 178 -24.15 -9.95 -7.49
CA TYR A 178 -24.33 -10.00 -6.04
C TYR A 178 -23.63 -8.85 -5.30
N VAL A 179 -22.85 -8.04 -6.03
CA VAL A 179 -22.01 -6.97 -5.48
C VAL A 179 -22.40 -5.61 -6.03
N ASP A 180 -22.20 -4.59 -5.20
CA ASP A 180 -22.39 -3.20 -5.59
C ASP A 180 -21.12 -2.63 -6.25
N VAL A 181 -19.95 -3.10 -5.78
CA VAL A 181 -18.63 -2.61 -6.17
C VAL A 181 -17.68 -3.77 -6.45
N VAL A 182 -17.01 -3.72 -7.58
CA VAL A 182 -15.80 -4.50 -7.86
C VAL A 182 -14.60 -3.64 -7.49
N LEU A 183 -13.70 -4.18 -6.68
CA LEU A 183 -12.45 -3.59 -6.25
C LEU A 183 -11.28 -4.26 -6.96
N LEU A 184 -10.33 -3.45 -7.39
CA LEU A 184 -9.02 -3.91 -7.87
C LEU A 184 -7.94 -3.04 -7.22
N SER A 185 -7.13 -3.64 -6.36
CA SER A 185 -6.12 -2.93 -5.59
C SER A 185 -4.73 -3.33 -6.07
N TRP A 186 -3.96 -2.39 -6.60
CA TRP A 186 -2.59 -2.64 -7.06
C TRP A 186 -2.46 -3.75 -8.12
N SER A 187 -3.21 -3.63 -9.22
CA SER A 187 -2.96 -4.49 -10.38
C SER A 187 -1.54 -4.23 -10.92
N PRO A 188 -0.79 -5.27 -11.35
CA PRO A 188 0.50 -5.09 -11.99
C PRO A 188 0.42 -4.18 -13.23
N ASP A 189 1.45 -3.37 -13.46
CA ASP A 189 1.55 -2.41 -14.55
C ASP A 189 1.86 -3.05 -15.93
N ARG A 190 2.34 -4.29 -15.93
CA ARG A 190 2.74 -5.02 -17.14
C ARG A 190 1.82 -6.18 -17.51
N ASP A 191 0.68 -6.30 -16.82
CA ASP A 191 -0.33 -7.31 -17.09
C ASP A 191 -1.61 -6.65 -17.59
N PRO A 192 -2.06 -6.92 -18.83
CA PRO A 192 -3.26 -6.30 -19.41
C PRO A 192 -4.58 -6.84 -18.83
N ILE A 193 -4.53 -7.72 -17.82
CA ILE A 193 -5.73 -8.28 -17.18
C ILE A 193 -6.67 -7.21 -16.65
N ASP A 194 -6.15 -6.08 -16.16
CA ASP A 194 -6.96 -4.98 -15.66
C ASP A 194 -7.80 -4.29 -16.74
N TYR A 195 -7.24 -4.12 -17.94
CA TYR A 195 -7.94 -3.61 -19.11
C TYR A 195 -9.03 -4.61 -19.56
N GLN A 196 -8.74 -5.91 -19.50
CA GLN A 196 -9.76 -6.94 -19.76
C GLN A 196 -10.88 -6.90 -18.72
N ILE A 197 -10.57 -6.68 -17.43
CA ILE A 197 -11.58 -6.48 -16.39
C ILE A 197 -12.44 -5.24 -16.68
N LEU A 198 -11.82 -4.10 -17.01
CA LEU A 198 -12.51 -2.85 -17.32
C LEU A 198 -13.51 -3.03 -18.49
N THR A 199 -13.02 -3.58 -19.60
CA THR A 199 -13.84 -3.83 -20.79
C THR A 199 -14.96 -4.82 -20.51
N THR A 200 -14.69 -5.88 -19.74
CA THR A 200 -15.71 -6.85 -19.31
C THR A 200 -16.79 -6.16 -18.47
N ILE A 201 -16.42 -5.40 -17.42
CA ILE A 201 -17.37 -4.71 -16.55
C ILE A 201 -18.30 -3.77 -17.35
N ARG A 202 -17.79 -3.10 -18.39
CA ARG A 202 -18.58 -2.22 -19.26
C ARG A 202 -19.69 -2.96 -20.03
N GLN A 203 -19.57 -4.27 -20.22
CA GLN A 203 -20.54 -5.10 -20.94
C GLN A 203 -21.55 -5.79 -20.02
N LEU A 204 -21.34 -5.78 -18.70
CA LEU A 204 -22.19 -6.50 -17.75
C LEU A 204 -23.53 -5.79 -17.50
N THR A 205 -24.58 -6.58 -17.27
CA THR A 205 -25.91 -6.11 -16.86
C THR A 205 -26.47 -6.99 -15.73
N PRO A 206 -26.77 -6.42 -14.53
CA PRO A 206 -26.48 -5.05 -14.14
C PRO A 206 -24.97 -4.78 -14.09
N ARG A 207 -24.57 -3.53 -14.32
CA ARG A 207 -23.16 -3.12 -14.25
C ARG A 207 -22.81 -2.73 -12.81
N PRO A 208 -21.90 -3.45 -12.12
CA PRO A 208 -21.42 -3.02 -10.81
C PRO A 208 -20.56 -1.75 -10.94
N GLN A 209 -20.39 -1.01 -9.85
CA GLN A 209 -19.37 0.05 -9.82
C GLN A 209 -17.99 -0.61 -9.87
N PHE A 210 -17.02 0.09 -10.46
CA PHE A 210 -15.65 -0.39 -10.51
C PHE A 210 -14.72 0.63 -9.87
N TRP A 211 -14.12 0.25 -8.74
CA TRP A 211 -13.20 1.10 -8.00
C TRP A 211 -11.82 0.47 -7.96
N ILE A 212 -10.80 1.30 -8.05
CA ILE A 212 -9.41 0.86 -8.06
C ILE A 212 -8.61 1.60 -6.99
N ILE A 213 -7.61 0.94 -6.41
CA ILE A 213 -6.56 1.61 -5.65
C ILE A 213 -5.25 1.47 -6.42
N GLY A 214 -4.64 2.58 -6.76
CA GLY A 214 -3.36 2.61 -7.46
C GLY A 214 -2.87 4.03 -7.75
N GLU A 215 -1.86 4.14 -8.60
CA GLU A 215 -1.27 5.39 -9.05
C GLU A 215 -1.60 5.64 -10.53
N TYR A 216 -2.32 6.73 -10.80
CA TYR A 216 -2.70 7.13 -12.15
C TYR A 216 -1.46 7.35 -13.03
N GLN A 217 -1.33 6.57 -14.11
CA GLN A 217 -0.20 6.63 -15.05
C GLN A 217 1.17 6.47 -14.36
N GLY A 218 1.21 5.66 -13.28
CA GLY A 218 2.43 5.40 -12.51
C GLY A 218 2.70 3.91 -12.33
N ALA A 219 2.97 3.50 -11.09
CA ALA A 219 3.48 2.17 -10.75
C ALA A 219 2.44 1.03 -10.72
N THR A 220 1.17 1.29 -11.04
CA THR A 220 0.09 0.29 -10.99
C THR A 220 -0.76 0.37 -12.24
N ASN A 221 -1.41 -0.74 -12.58
CA ASN A 221 -2.28 -0.89 -13.74
C ASN A 221 -1.58 -0.66 -15.09
N SER A 222 -2.04 -1.32 -16.13
CA SER A 222 -1.48 -1.24 -17.47
C SER A 222 -1.65 0.15 -18.08
N LEU A 223 -0.78 0.49 -19.02
CA LEU A 223 -0.91 1.73 -19.79
C LEU A 223 -2.24 1.77 -20.53
N GLU A 224 -2.65 0.65 -21.12
CA GLU A 224 -3.90 0.46 -21.84
C GLU A 224 -5.11 0.71 -20.93
N PHE A 225 -5.06 0.21 -19.69
CA PHE A 225 -6.07 0.50 -18.70
C PHE A 225 -6.21 2.00 -18.45
N TRP A 226 -5.11 2.71 -18.17
CA TRP A 226 -5.16 4.14 -17.85
C TRP A 226 -5.57 5.02 -19.02
N GLN A 227 -5.25 4.63 -20.25
CA GLN A 227 -5.70 5.32 -21.46
C GLN A 227 -7.22 5.26 -21.62
N GLU A 228 -7.84 4.14 -21.23
CA GLU A 228 -9.27 3.89 -21.41
C GLU A 228 -10.10 4.16 -20.14
N ALA A 229 -9.45 4.30 -18.98
CA ALA A 229 -10.09 4.56 -17.70
C ALA A 229 -10.75 5.95 -17.68
N ARG A 230 -12.07 5.97 -17.49
CA ARG A 230 -12.82 7.22 -17.29
C ARG A 230 -13.00 7.47 -15.80
N LEU A 231 -12.18 8.35 -15.24
CA LEU A 231 -12.25 8.70 -13.82
C LEU A 231 -13.54 9.46 -13.52
N ILE A 232 -14.35 8.93 -12.60
CA ILE A 232 -15.56 9.58 -12.11
C ILE A 232 -15.25 10.24 -10.78
N TYR A 233 -15.45 11.55 -10.70
CA TYR A 233 -15.31 12.29 -9.45
C TYR A 233 -16.39 11.90 -8.45
N ASP A 234 -15.98 11.60 -7.21
CA ASP A 234 -16.85 11.43 -6.05
C ASP A 234 -16.21 12.12 -4.85
N SER A 235 -16.90 13.11 -4.28
CA SER A 235 -16.39 13.92 -3.17
C SER A 235 -16.16 13.09 -1.90
N ARG A 236 -16.81 11.93 -1.75
CA ARG A 236 -16.58 11.00 -0.65
C ARG A 236 -15.26 10.25 -0.84
N LEU A 237 -14.96 9.80 -2.07
CA LEU A 237 -13.66 9.19 -2.38
C LEU A 237 -12.52 10.19 -2.17
N ALA A 238 -12.71 11.45 -2.55
CA ALA A 238 -11.72 12.50 -2.29
C ALA A 238 -11.42 12.69 -0.79
N GLN A 239 -12.38 12.44 0.11
CA GLN A 239 -12.17 12.50 1.56
C GLN A 239 -11.40 11.30 2.09
N ILE A 240 -11.60 10.11 1.51
CA ILE A 240 -10.78 8.92 1.80
C ILE A 240 -9.36 9.16 1.30
N ASN A 241 -9.22 9.75 0.10
CA ASN A 241 -7.91 9.94 -0.54
C ASN A 241 -6.95 10.83 0.27
N ARG A 242 -7.48 11.76 1.07
CA ARG A 242 -6.67 12.57 2.00
C ARG A 242 -6.00 11.76 3.12
N LEU A 243 -6.39 10.50 3.28
CA LEU A 243 -5.90 9.59 4.31
C LEU A 243 -4.95 8.52 3.75
N PHE A 244 -4.65 8.54 2.44
CA PHE A 244 -3.56 7.71 1.90
C PHE A 244 -2.22 8.20 2.47
N PRO A 245 -1.31 7.27 2.85
CA PRO A 245 0.01 7.66 3.30
C PRO A 245 0.83 8.16 2.10
N SER A 246 1.29 9.40 2.15
CA SER A 246 2.24 9.96 1.18
C SER A 246 3.67 9.86 1.72
N PHE A 247 4.07 8.64 2.05
CA PHE A 247 5.31 8.40 2.76
C PHE A 247 6.54 8.33 1.85
N ASP A 248 6.33 7.99 0.58
CA ASP A 248 7.33 7.88 -0.48
C ASP A 248 6.86 8.57 -1.78
N LEU A 249 7.46 8.20 -2.92
CA LEU A 249 7.16 8.82 -4.21
C LEU A 249 5.85 8.33 -4.85
N ILE A 250 5.33 7.18 -4.45
CA ILE A 250 4.16 6.56 -5.05
C ILE A 250 2.88 7.22 -4.52
N LYS A 251 2.01 7.65 -5.44
CA LYS A 251 0.79 8.41 -5.12
C LYS A 251 -0.46 7.56 -5.26
N ASP A 252 -0.59 6.59 -4.36
CA ASP A 252 -1.78 5.75 -4.27
C ASP A 252 -3.05 6.56 -4.01
N HIS A 253 -4.09 6.29 -4.79
CA HIS A 253 -5.42 6.88 -4.65
C HIS A 253 -6.49 5.84 -4.95
N LEU A 254 -7.66 6.02 -4.33
CA LEU A 254 -8.89 5.34 -4.66
C LEU A 254 -9.63 6.10 -5.77
N PHE A 255 -9.85 5.43 -6.90
CA PHE A 255 -10.57 5.97 -8.04
C PHE A 255 -11.85 5.19 -8.31
N LYS A 256 -12.88 5.88 -8.83
CA LYS A 256 -14.06 5.26 -9.42
C LYS A 256 -13.96 5.35 -10.94
N ILE A 257 -14.23 4.24 -11.61
CA ILE A 257 -14.05 4.08 -13.06
C ILE A 257 -15.40 3.89 -13.76
N GLY A 258 -15.59 4.64 -14.84
CA GLY A 258 -16.80 4.69 -15.69
C GLY A 258 -16.72 3.92 -17.00
#